data_AF-A0A8T0C1S2-F1
#
_entry.id   AF-A0A8T0C1S2-F1
#
_cell.length_a   1.000
_cell.length_b   1.000
_cell.length_c   1.000
_cell.angle_alpha   90.00
_cell.angle_beta   90.00
_cell.angle_gamma   90.00
#
_symmetry.space_group_name_H-M   'P 1'
#
loop_
_entity.id
_entity.type
_entity.pdbx_description
1 polymer ?
#
loop_
_entity_poly.entity_id
_entity_poly.type
_entity_poly.pdbx_seq_one_letter_code
_entity_poly.pdbx_strand_id
1 'polypeptide(L)'
;MRLKEALSVLSKSSPYSVSTLRTGEQPEDYKYKEYLYIKPQIAIDFEALLLDSPEGSLLFLCGSSGDGKSEILTRLCNKPEFQDVVFHLDATHGKTQHGTAVESLDELFDEQKQQQHKLAVGINIGMFQKFIKFGSDKHSDIKVLFSKFLENRHEKGYQIENAYFYDFESYPRLHFDKGGVKSEFVFSYLKNLTKECDSNPFYELYLSEKEKENQIAYNFQIISLSEFQSALVYLFGLIRLHDEQFLIPRLFVDFIYQLITTENDDGIIGNIFTCLDNQLSEKIVGQDPLQSSSQKLDSFLLALATGSLSENTLESINYLQKMAGCKLSKNNLIRFAWVLNKELGDLYPESQLNNLINNEVLESYCALYEILIKSEFNEEEVDLLIGILEENLLADVANYVNRKVNTDVSGFVISRELKDFAICNKIEAEIDLDWLEENKLKAPDIMPIRFLVNGDEAVTLNLDIKVFTLIRNIQNGYLPNRNLHNEYTKLEEFISELIAATSKAKEVRIIDKKAQGTFYAEAKKSRRGYTVVGDFK
;
A
#
# COMPACT_ATOMS: atom_id res chain seq x y z
N MET A 1 11.50 32.52 16.27
CA MET A 1 10.84 31.21 16.10
C MET A 1 11.88 30.20 15.65
N ARG A 2 11.90 28.99 16.20
CA ARG A 2 12.79 27.90 15.77
C ARG A 2 12.12 27.00 14.73
N LEU A 3 12.89 26.20 14.00
CA LEU A 3 12.34 25.28 12.99
C LEU A 3 11.32 24.29 13.60
N LYS A 4 11.62 23.73 14.78
CA LYS A 4 10.70 22.82 15.51
C LYS A 4 9.35 23.46 15.85
N GLU A 5 9.36 24.76 16.16
CA GLU A 5 8.15 25.52 16.48
C GLU A 5 7.31 25.74 15.22
N ALA A 6 7.94 26.12 14.09
CA ALA A 6 7.25 26.26 12.81
C ALA A 6 6.65 24.94 12.33
N LEU A 7 7.38 23.82 12.46
CA LEU A 7 6.90 22.49 12.10
C LEU A 7 5.75 22.00 12.99
N SER A 8 5.53 22.58 14.17
CA SER A 8 4.48 22.13 15.10
C SER A 8 3.05 22.27 14.56
N VAL A 9 2.84 23.08 13.53
CA VAL A 9 1.54 23.20 12.82
C VAL A 9 1.10 21.87 12.19
N LEU A 10 2.04 20.97 11.93
CA LEU A 10 1.83 19.65 11.34
C LEU A 10 1.41 18.59 12.36
N SER A 11 1.60 18.83 13.64
CA SER A 11 1.24 17.87 14.69
C SER A 11 -0.27 17.61 14.70
N LYS A 12 -0.67 16.36 14.93
CA LYS A 12 -2.08 15.97 15.12
C LYS A 12 -2.75 16.69 16.30
N SER A 13 -1.96 17.16 17.27
CA SER A 13 -2.41 17.92 18.45
C SER A 13 -2.47 19.43 18.21
N SER A 14 -2.02 19.89 17.03
CA SER A 14 -2.03 21.30 16.67
C SER A 14 -3.45 21.85 16.60
N PRO A 15 -3.70 23.10 17.04
CA PRO A 15 -4.99 23.76 16.81
C PRO A 15 -5.29 23.97 15.32
N TYR A 16 -4.33 23.76 14.42
CA TYR A 16 -4.51 23.84 12.97
C TYR A 16 -4.82 22.50 12.30
N SER A 17 -4.80 21.40 13.07
CA SER A 17 -5.02 20.02 12.57
C SER A 17 -6.45 19.75 12.10
N VAL A 18 -7.42 20.55 12.55
CA VAL A 18 -8.82 20.51 12.12
C VAL A 18 -9.26 21.91 11.74
N SER A 19 -9.82 22.05 10.53
CA SER A 19 -10.34 23.33 10.05
C SER A 19 -11.77 23.53 10.50
N THR A 20 -12.02 24.71 11.04
CA THR A 20 -13.33 25.18 11.48
C THR A 20 -13.66 26.49 10.76
N LEU A 21 -14.95 26.85 10.69
CA LEU A 21 -15.38 28.18 10.25
C LEU A 21 -14.86 29.22 11.26
N ARG A 22 -13.62 29.67 11.10
CA ARG A 22 -13.05 30.75 11.92
C ARG A 22 -13.41 32.07 11.28
N THR A 23 -14.26 32.84 11.94
CA THR A 23 -14.50 34.25 11.63
C THR A 23 -13.50 35.12 12.41
N GLY A 24 -12.45 35.64 11.77
CA GLY A 24 -11.46 36.53 12.41
C GLY A 24 -10.09 36.58 11.71
N GLU A 25 -9.17 37.41 12.22
CA GLU A 25 -7.76 37.42 11.77
C GLU A 25 -7.10 36.06 12.06
N GLN A 26 -6.44 35.51 11.04
CA GLN A 26 -5.72 34.25 11.13
C GLN A 26 -4.45 34.44 11.98
N PRO A 27 -4.12 33.53 12.92
CA PRO A 27 -2.87 33.59 13.68
C PRO A 27 -1.64 33.59 12.76
N GLU A 28 -0.53 34.20 13.18
CA GLU A 28 0.70 34.26 12.38
C GLU A 28 1.22 32.88 11.94
N ASP A 29 1.05 31.84 12.78
CA ASP A 29 1.51 30.48 12.45
C ASP A 29 0.68 29.82 11.34
N TYR A 30 -0.51 30.35 11.04
CA TYR A 30 -1.37 29.81 9.99
C TYR A 30 -0.70 29.87 8.61
N LYS A 31 0.21 30.82 8.39
CA LYS A 31 1.00 30.95 7.16
C LYS A 31 1.78 29.66 6.82
N TYR A 32 2.25 28.93 7.82
CA TYR A 32 3.00 27.68 7.63
C TYR A 32 2.10 26.58 7.07
N LYS A 33 0.86 26.49 7.59
CA LYS A 33 -0.13 25.54 7.08
C LYS A 33 -0.58 25.90 5.66
N GLU A 34 -0.87 27.16 5.39
CA GLU A 34 -1.27 27.62 4.06
C GLU A 34 -0.19 27.36 3.02
N TYR A 35 1.08 27.61 3.35
CA TYR A 35 2.21 27.38 2.44
C TYR A 35 2.33 25.90 2.01
N LEU A 36 2.00 24.96 2.90
CA LEU A 36 2.10 23.52 2.63
C LEU A 36 0.83 22.92 2.05
N TYR A 37 -0.23 23.70 1.84
CA TYR A 37 -1.49 23.18 1.32
C TYR A 37 -1.32 22.70 -0.13
N ILE A 38 -1.55 21.40 -0.34
CA ILE A 38 -1.64 20.79 -1.67
C ILE A 38 -3.12 20.62 -2.02
N LYS A 39 -3.60 21.32 -3.05
CA LYS A 39 -4.99 21.19 -3.52
C LYS A 39 -5.19 19.79 -4.12
N PRO A 40 -6.00 18.90 -3.52
CA PRO A 40 -6.19 17.55 -4.05
C PRO A 40 -7.13 17.56 -5.27
N GLN A 41 -7.02 16.57 -6.15
CA GLN A 41 -7.87 16.47 -7.35
C GLN A 41 -9.37 16.45 -7.02
N ILE A 42 -9.76 15.78 -5.93
CA ILE A 42 -11.16 15.78 -5.47
C ILE A 42 -11.67 17.19 -5.16
N ALA A 43 -10.83 18.10 -4.66
CA ALA A 43 -11.23 19.48 -4.41
C ALA A 43 -11.45 20.24 -5.72
N ILE A 44 -10.69 19.93 -6.78
CA ILE A 44 -10.86 20.54 -8.10
C ILE A 44 -12.17 20.04 -8.72
N ASP A 45 -12.37 18.73 -8.75
CA ASP A 45 -13.55 18.14 -9.36
C ASP A 45 -14.83 18.51 -8.58
N PHE A 46 -14.77 18.59 -7.24
CA PHE A 46 -15.91 19.01 -6.40
C PHE A 46 -16.23 20.51 -6.55
N GLU A 47 -15.20 21.36 -6.73
CA GLU A 47 -15.39 22.78 -7.03
C GLU A 47 -16.08 22.98 -8.38
N ALA A 48 -15.68 22.24 -9.41
CA ALA A 48 -16.33 22.27 -10.71
C ALA A 48 -17.81 21.83 -10.62
N LEU A 49 -18.08 20.76 -9.86
CA LEU A 49 -19.45 20.31 -9.63
C LEU A 49 -20.33 21.37 -8.96
N LEU A 50 -19.81 22.09 -7.95
CA LEU A 50 -20.58 23.14 -7.28
C LEU A 50 -21.04 24.24 -8.24
N LEU A 51 -20.17 24.62 -9.19
CA LEU A 51 -20.47 25.61 -10.22
C LEU A 51 -21.57 25.10 -11.18
N ASP A 52 -21.47 23.85 -11.61
CA ASP A 52 -22.33 23.30 -12.67
C ASP A 52 -23.66 22.70 -12.17
N SER A 53 -23.76 22.38 -10.88
CA SER A 53 -24.95 21.75 -10.29
C SER A 53 -26.17 22.68 -10.31
N PRO A 54 -27.40 22.15 -10.49
CA PRO A 54 -28.63 22.93 -10.39
C PRO A 54 -28.98 23.29 -8.93
N GLU A 55 -29.90 24.24 -8.74
CA GLU A 55 -30.51 24.49 -7.42
C GLU A 55 -31.18 23.23 -6.85
N GLY A 56 -31.26 23.13 -5.53
CA GLY A 56 -31.79 21.96 -4.83
C GLY A 56 -30.89 20.71 -4.87
N SER A 57 -29.68 20.81 -5.43
CA SER A 57 -28.73 19.69 -5.45
C SER A 57 -28.17 19.36 -4.06
N LEU A 58 -27.95 18.06 -3.83
CA LEU A 58 -27.29 17.53 -2.63
C LEU A 58 -25.89 17.05 -3.00
N LEU A 59 -24.86 17.70 -2.47
CA LEU A 59 -23.47 17.44 -2.81
C LEU A 59 -22.72 16.90 -1.59
N PHE A 60 -22.28 15.65 -1.66
CA PHE A 60 -21.62 14.96 -0.55
C PHE A 60 -20.13 14.79 -0.81
N LEU A 61 -19.31 15.41 0.03
CA LEU A 61 -17.88 15.13 0.10
C LEU A 61 -17.65 14.06 1.17
N CYS A 62 -17.36 12.85 0.73
CA CYS A 62 -17.38 11.62 1.51
C CYS A 62 -15.94 11.16 1.80
N GLY A 63 -15.69 10.61 3.00
CA GLY A 63 -14.39 10.01 3.32
C GLY A 63 -14.21 9.74 4.80
N SER A 64 -13.02 9.33 5.22
CA SER A 64 -12.66 9.05 6.61
C SER A 64 -12.24 10.30 7.38
N SER A 65 -12.10 10.17 8.70
CA SER A 65 -11.60 11.26 9.54
C SER A 65 -10.17 11.64 9.13
N GLY A 66 -9.89 12.93 9.00
CA GLY A 66 -8.56 13.43 8.62
C GLY A 66 -8.27 13.50 7.11
N ASP A 67 -9.21 13.11 6.24
CA ASP A 67 -9.03 13.17 4.78
C ASP A 67 -8.95 14.57 4.18
N GLY A 68 -9.36 15.59 4.94
CA GLY A 68 -9.37 16.98 4.49
C GLY A 68 -10.74 17.49 4.01
N LYS A 69 -11.84 16.78 4.29
CA LYS A 69 -13.22 17.24 3.98
C LYS A 69 -13.48 18.66 4.46
N SER A 70 -13.29 18.91 5.76
CA SER A 70 -13.56 20.21 6.38
C SER A 70 -12.62 21.30 5.86
N GLU A 71 -11.39 20.96 5.49
CA GLU A 71 -10.43 21.88 4.86
C GLU A 71 -10.94 22.34 3.48
N ILE A 72 -11.33 21.40 2.61
CA ILE A 72 -11.86 21.69 1.28
C ILE A 72 -13.12 22.55 1.39
N LEU A 73 -14.09 22.13 2.21
CA LEU A 73 -15.35 22.85 2.33
C LEU A 73 -15.18 24.23 2.96
N THR A 74 -14.27 24.41 3.92
CA THR A 74 -13.98 25.75 4.50
C THR A 74 -13.39 26.68 3.44
N ARG A 75 -12.47 26.18 2.60
CA ARG A 75 -11.90 26.97 1.50
C ARG A 75 -12.94 27.35 0.45
N LEU A 76 -13.87 26.45 0.13
CA LEU A 76 -14.95 26.71 -0.83
C LEU A 76 -15.99 27.67 -0.25
N CYS A 77 -16.38 27.51 1.01
CA CYS A 77 -17.34 28.40 1.68
C CYS A 77 -16.88 29.87 1.73
N ASN A 78 -15.57 30.12 1.73
CA ASN A 78 -15.00 31.46 1.74
C ASN A 78 -14.89 32.11 0.35
N LYS A 79 -15.26 31.40 -0.73
CA LYS A 79 -15.20 31.91 -2.09
C LYS A 79 -16.48 32.68 -2.44
N PRO A 80 -16.38 33.87 -3.07
CA PRO A 80 -17.54 34.66 -3.46
C PRO A 80 -18.52 33.92 -4.38
N GLU A 81 -18.01 33.00 -5.21
CA GLU A 81 -18.82 32.26 -6.18
C GLU A 81 -19.78 31.24 -5.54
N PHE A 82 -19.63 30.93 -4.25
CA PHE A 82 -20.42 29.90 -3.55
C PHE A 82 -21.27 30.44 -2.39
N GLN A 83 -21.65 31.72 -2.43
CA GLN A 83 -22.49 32.34 -1.39
C GLN A 83 -23.94 31.81 -1.37
N ASP A 84 -24.40 31.23 -2.48
CA ASP A 84 -25.70 30.59 -2.66
C ASP A 84 -25.73 29.12 -2.20
N VAL A 85 -24.57 28.56 -1.83
CA VAL A 85 -24.44 27.18 -1.36
C VAL A 85 -24.42 27.15 0.17
N VAL A 86 -25.27 26.29 0.74
CA VAL A 86 -25.23 26.00 2.17
C VAL A 86 -24.18 24.93 2.43
N PHE A 87 -23.18 25.25 3.25
CA PHE A 87 -22.12 24.31 3.63
C PHE A 87 -22.37 23.74 5.03
N HIS A 88 -22.34 22.41 5.14
CA HIS A 88 -22.32 21.69 6.41
C HIS A 88 -20.96 21.01 6.59
N LEU A 89 -20.10 21.62 7.41
CA LEU A 89 -18.79 21.05 7.76
C LEU A 89 -18.97 19.90 8.75
N ASP A 90 -18.60 18.70 8.32
CA ASP A 90 -18.42 17.50 9.16
C ASP A 90 -19.69 17.08 9.94
N ALA A 91 -20.52 16.25 9.31
CA ALA A 91 -21.75 15.67 9.88
C ALA A 91 -21.48 14.57 10.92
N THR A 92 -20.61 14.83 11.89
CA THR A 92 -20.17 13.87 12.92
C THR A 92 -20.43 14.32 14.35
N HIS A 93 -20.75 15.60 14.56
CA HIS A 93 -21.08 16.15 15.86
C HIS A 93 -22.47 16.80 15.86
N GLY A 94 -23.24 16.59 16.94
CA GLY A 94 -24.47 17.33 17.19
C GLY A 94 -24.18 18.83 17.28
N LYS A 95 -24.99 19.68 16.64
CA LYS A 95 -24.86 21.15 16.79
C LYS A 95 -25.23 21.65 18.20
N THR A 96 -25.83 20.79 19.03
CA THR A 96 -26.29 21.09 20.40
C THR A 96 -25.65 20.17 21.44
N GLN A 97 -25.61 20.58 22.72
CA GLN A 97 -25.04 19.79 23.84
C GLN A 97 -25.68 18.39 24.03
N HIS A 98 -26.82 18.11 23.40
CA HIS A 98 -27.58 16.86 23.54
C HIS A 98 -27.98 16.20 22.21
N GLY A 99 -27.75 16.84 21.06
CA GLY A 99 -28.17 16.32 19.75
C GLY A 99 -27.22 15.24 19.21
N THR A 100 -27.77 14.22 18.58
CA THR A 100 -26.98 13.23 17.83
C THR A 100 -26.62 13.75 16.44
N ALA A 101 -25.53 13.24 15.85
CA ALA A 101 -25.17 13.59 14.46
C ALA A 101 -26.26 13.18 13.43
N VAL A 102 -27.10 12.21 13.77
CA VAL A 102 -28.24 11.80 12.95
C VAL A 102 -29.36 12.84 13.02
N GLU A 103 -29.67 13.35 14.22
CA GLU A 103 -30.65 14.43 14.40
C GLU A 103 -30.22 15.72 13.69
N SER A 104 -28.93 16.09 13.76
CA SER A 104 -28.38 17.21 12.99
C SER A 104 -28.59 17.06 11.48
N LEU A 105 -28.50 15.83 10.95
CA LEU A 105 -28.73 15.54 9.54
C LEU A 105 -30.22 15.59 9.20
N ASP A 106 -31.10 15.09 10.07
CA ASP A 106 -32.55 15.22 9.89
C ASP A 106 -32.96 16.71 9.80
N GLU A 107 -32.48 17.54 10.73
CA GLU A 107 -32.73 19.00 10.71
C GLU A 107 -32.18 19.65 9.43
N LEU A 108 -30.97 19.27 9.02
CA LEU A 108 -30.34 19.79 7.81
C LEU A 108 -31.17 19.47 6.55
N PHE A 109 -31.67 18.25 6.45
CA PHE A 109 -32.48 17.84 5.30
C PHE A 109 -33.90 18.39 5.34
N ASP A 110 -34.46 18.69 6.52
CA ASP A 110 -35.71 19.45 6.62
C ASP A 110 -35.54 20.85 6.04
N GLU A 111 -34.50 21.57 6.46
CA GLU A 111 -34.18 22.92 5.99
C GLU A 111 -33.95 22.94 4.48
N GLN A 112 -33.18 21.97 3.97
CA GLN A 112 -32.91 21.85 2.54
C GLN A 112 -34.19 21.61 1.73
N LYS A 113 -35.07 20.71 2.18
CA LYS A 113 -36.36 20.45 1.50
C LYS A 113 -37.28 21.68 1.48
N GLN A 114 -37.23 22.51 2.52
CA GLN A 114 -38.03 23.74 2.61
C GLN A 114 -37.49 24.86 1.72
N GLN A 115 -36.18 25.06 1.70
CA GLN A 115 -35.54 26.19 1.04
C GLN A 115 -35.08 25.89 -0.40
N GLN A 116 -34.93 24.61 -0.76
CA GLN A 116 -34.44 24.14 -2.06
C GLN A 116 -33.05 24.73 -2.44
N HIS A 117 -32.24 25.11 -1.46
CA HIS A 117 -30.87 25.56 -1.69
C HIS A 117 -29.96 24.40 -2.11
N LYS A 118 -28.84 24.73 -2.78
CA LYS A 118 -27.73 23.79 -2.96
C LYS A 118 -27.10 23.49 -1.60
N LEU A 119 -26.96 22.22 -1.26
CA LEU A 119 -26.41 21.80 0.02
C LEU A 119 -25.13 20.98 -0.19
N ALA A 120 -24.00 21.48 0.32
CA ALA A 120 -22.73 20.77 0.33
C ALA A 120 -22.42 20.23 1.73
N VAL A 121 -22.27 18.91 1.86
CA VAL A 121 -22.09 18.23 3.16
C VAL A 121 -20.78 17.45 3.18
N GLY A 122 -19.93 17.74 4.16
CA GLY A 122 -18.80 16.88 4.50
C GLY A 122 -19.26 15.78 5.43
N ILE A 123 -19.16 14.52 5.02
CA ILE A 123 -19.73 13.39 5.77
C ILE A 123 -18.78 12.20 5.85
N ASN A 124 -18.74 11.56 7.02
CA ASN A 124 -17.98 10.33 7.20
C ASN A 124 -18.74 9.13 6.64
N ILE A 125 -18.02 8.16 6.06
CA ILE A 125 -18.64 6.99 5.44
C ILE A 125 -19.52 6.19 6.40
N GLY A 126 -19.07 6.02 7.64
CA GLY A 126 -19.86 5.34 8.68
C GLY A 126 -21.15 6.07 9.08
N MET A 127 -21.31 7.36 8.75
CA MET A 127 -22.53 8.12 9.02
C MET A 127 -23.67 7.79 8.04
N PHE A 128 -23.36 7.38 6.82
CA PHE A 128 -24.39 6.93 5.86
C PHE A 128 -25.19 5.76 6.42
N GLN A 129 -24.51 4.70 6.88
CA GLN A 129 -25.15 3.53 7.48
C GLN A 129 -25.96 3.88 8.74
N LYS A 130 -25.43 4.77 9.59
CA LYS A 130 -26.15 5.24 10.78
C LYS A 130 -27.41 6.01 10.40
N PHE A 131 -27.35 6.90 9.41
CA PHE A 131 -28.51 7.68 8.98
C PHE A 131 -29.57 6.80 8.29
N ILE A 132 -29.16 5.84 7.46
CA ILE A 132 -30.08 4.84 6.88
C ILE A 132 -30.86 4.12 7.99
N LYS A 133 -30.18 3.72 9.07
CA LYS A 133 -30.79 2.94 10.15
C LYS A 133 -31.60 3.78 11.14
N PHE A 134 -31.13 4.97 11.50
CA PHE A 134 -31.66 5.75 12.63
C PHE A 134 -32.25 7.11 12.25
N GLY A 135 -32.04 7.60 11.03
CA GLY A 135 -32.61 8.86 10.56
C GLY A 135 -34.13 8.78 10.47
N SER A 136 -34.81 9.93 10.44
CA SER A 136 -36.26 9.98 10.40
C SER A 136 -36.84 9.42 9.09
N ASP A 137 -38.00 8.74 9.16
CA ASP A 137 -38.65 8.13 7.99
C ASP A 137 -39.16 9.17 6.96
N LYS A 138 -39.30 10.42 7.38
CA LYS A 138 -39.58 11.56 6.48
C LYS A 138 -38.45 11.84 5.48
N HIS A 139 -37.25 11.30 5.70
CA HIS A 139 -36.11 11.35 4.77
C HIS A 139 -35.85 9.99 4.11
N SER A 140 -36.89 9.17 3.90
CA SER A 140 -36.79 7.87 3.22
C SER A 140 -36.20 7.97 1.81
N ASP A 141 -36.46 9.05 1.09
CA ASP A 141 -35.81 9.43 -0.16
C ASP A 141 -34.27 9.51 -0.01
N ILE A 142 -33.78 10.26 0.98
CA ILE A 142 -32.34 10.40 1.25
C ILE A 142 -31.71 9.07 1.68
N LYS A 143 -32.42 8.28 2.50
CA LYS A 143 -31.96 6.93 2.89
C LYS A 143 -31.74 6.05 1.66
N VAL A 144 -32.63 6.10 0.65
CA VAL A 144 -32.49 5.36 -0.60
C VAL A 144 -31.26 5.83 -1.39
N LEU A 145 -31.03 7.15 -1.48
CA LEU A 145 -29.84 7.69 -2.16
C LEU A 145 -28.56 7.18 -1.49
N PHE A 146 -28.52 7.19 -0.15
CA PHE A 146 -27.38 6.71 0.64
C PHE A 146 -27.13 5.21 0.44
N SER A 147 -28.18 4.38 0.44
CA SER A 147 -28.06 2.94 0.15
C SER A 147 -27.47 2.68 -1.23
N LYS A 148 -27.97 3.36 -2.26
CA LYS A 148 -27.47 3.22 -3.63
C LYS A 148 -26.03 3.70 -3.79
N PHE A 149 -25.64 4.78 -3.09
CA PHE A 149 -24.24 5.21 -3.06
C PHE A 149 -23.33 4.14 -2.44
N LEU A 150 -23.71 3.54 -1.31
CA LEU A 150 -22.90 2.51 -0.66
C LEU A 150 -22.68 1.27 -1.55
N GLU A 151 -23.64 0.93 -2.42
CA GLU A 151 -23.52 -0.13 -3.42
C GLU A 151 -22.56 0.22 -4.58
N ASN A 152 -22.40 1.52 -4.89
CA ASN A 152 -21.62 2.03 -6.04
C ASN A 152 -20.43 2.91 -5.61
N ARG A 153 -19.95 2.73 -4.37
CA ARG A 153 -18.97 3.60 -3.71
C ARG A 153 -17.66 3.80 -4.48
N HIS A 154 -17.28 2.84 -5.32
CA HIS A 154 -16.04 2.89 -6.08
C HIS A 154 -16.14 3.72 -7.38
N GLU A 155 -17.34 4.17 -7.74
CA GLU A 155 -17.54 5.03 -8.91
C GLU A 155 -17.14 6.48 -8.60
N LYS A 156 -16.17 6.99 -9.36
CA LYS A 156 -15.65 8.35 -9.18
C LYS A 156 -16.72 9.37 -9.56
N GLY A 157 -17.14 10.20 -8.60
CA GLY A 157 -18.15 11.25 -8.80
C GLY A 157 -19.56 10.69 -9.01
N TYR A 158 -19.90 9.61 -8.31
CA TYR A 158 -21.19 8.92 -8.43
C TYR A 158 -22.36 9.90 -8.31
N GLN A 159 -23.28 9.86 -9.29
CA GLN A 159 -24.46 10.71 -9.35
C GLN A 159 -25.72 9.85 -9.38
N ILE A 160 -26.71 10.25 -8.60
CA ILE A 160 -28.06 9.72 -8.68
C ILE A 160 -29.07 10.84 -8.45
N GLU A 161 -29.98 11.01 -9.41
CA GLU A 161 -30.97 12.10 -9.38
C GLU A 161 -30.26 13.48 -9.20
N ASN A 162 -30.65 14.26 -8.19
CA ASN A 162 -30.04 15.53 -7.81
C ASN A 162 -28.94 15.39 -6.72
N ALA A 163 -28.49 14.16 -6.43
CA ALA A 163 -27.46 13.89 -5.43
C ALA A 163 -26.14 13.43 -6.06
N TYR A 164 -25.05 13.98 -5.56
CA TYR A 164 -23.69 13.78 -6.07
C TYR A 164 -22.77 13.37 -4.93
N PHE A 165 -21.95 12.34 -5.14
CA PHE A 165 -21.11 11.73 -4.12
C PHE A 165 -19.64 11.68 -4.58
N TYR A 166 -18.78 12.36 -3.83
CA TYR A 166 -17.35 12.44 -4.09
C TYR A 166 -16.61 11.81 -2.93
N ASP A 167 -16.19 10.55 -3.08
CA ASP A 167 -15.50 9.79 -2.05
C ASP A 167 -13.98 9.87 -2.21
N PHE A 168 -13.26 10.22 -1.14
CA PHE A 168 -11.81 10.21 -1.09
C PHE A 168 -11.19 8.86 -1.49
N GLU A 169 -11.88 7.72 -1.29
CA GLU A 169 -11.36 6.42 -1.74
C GLU A 169 -11.29 6.29 -3.27
N SER A 170 -12.13 7.01 -4.01
CA SER A 170 -12.05 7.10 -5.48
C SER A 170 -10.96 8.07 -5.96
N TYR A 171 -10.26 8.72 -5.03
CA TYR A 171 -9.16 9.66 -5.27
C TYR A 171 -7.91 9.24 -4.47
N PRO A 172 -7.34 8.05 -4.75
CA PRO A 172 -6.23 7.53 -3.97
C PRO A 172 -5.01 8.44 -4.10
N ARG A 173 -4.26 8.59 -2.99
CA ARG A 173 -3.00 9.36 -2.96
C ARG A 173 -1.77 8.51 -3.30
N LEU A 174 -1.97 7.20 -3.38
CA LEU A 174 -0.97 6.22 -3.78
C LEU A 174 -1.46 5.56 -5.07
N HIS A 175 -0.60 5.55 -6.08
CA HIS A 175 -0.83 4.89 -7.36
C HIS A 175 0.21 3.79 -7.53
N PHE A 176 -0.23 2.66 -8.09
CA PHE A 176 0.61 1.48 -8.32
C PHE A 176 0.72 1.28 -9.83
N ASP A 177 1.95 1.18 -10.32
CA ASP A 177 2.27 0.85 -11.71
C ASP A 177 3.51 -0.06 -11.77
N LYS A 178 3.93 -0.49 -12.96
CA LYS A 178 5.12 -1.35 -13.15
C LYS A 178 6.40 -0.78 -12.57
N GLY A 179 6.47 0.53 -12.36
CA GLY A 179 7.59 1.21 -11.71
C GLY A 179 7.49 1.22 -10.17
N GLY A 180 6.50 0.53 -9.59
CA GLY A 180 6.24 0.48 -8.16
C GLY A 180 5.16 1.45 -7.72
N VAL A 181 5.40 2.14 -6.61
CA VAL A 181 4.40 3.01 -5.96
C VAL A 181 4.76 4.48 -6.16
N LYS A 182 3.77 5.29 -6.53
CA LYS A 182 3.91 6.73 -6.76
C LYS A 182 2.91 7.52 -5.92
N SER A 183 3.32 8.70 -5.47
CA SER A 183 2.44 9.64 -4.78
C SER A 183 2.80 11.09 -5.10
N GLU A 184 2.03 11.70 -5.99
CA GLU A 184 2.20 13.13 -6.31
C GLU A 184 1.97 14.00 -5.06
N PHE A 185 1.03 13.60 -4.20
CA PHE A 185 0.76 14.29 -2.93
C PHE A 185 2.00 14.34 -2.03
N VAL A 186 2.66 13.20 -1.79
CA VAL A 186 3.85 13.14 -0.91
C VAL A 186 5.00 13.94 -1.50
N PHE A 187 5.30 13.75 -2.79
CA PHE A 187 6.39 14.46 -3.45
C PHE A 187 6.16 15.96 -3.49
N SER A 188 4.97 16.42 -3.92
CA SER A 188 4.64 17.84 -3.94
C SER A 188 4.71 18.46 -2.53
N TYR A 189 4.22 17.76 -1.51
CA TYR A 189 4.26 18.24 -0.13
C TYR A 189 5.69 18.37 0.40
N LEU A 190 6.50 17.31 0.29
CA LEU A 190 7.88 17.31 0.80
C LEU A 190 8.76 18.28 0.02
N LYS A 191 8.60 18.37 -1.30
CA LYS A 191 9.27 19.36 -2.13
C LYS A 191 8.93 20.79 -1.74
N ASN A 192 7.67 21.08 -1.41
CA ASN A 192 7.27 22.40 -0.91
C ASN A 192 7.90 22.69 0.46
N LEU A 193 7.85 21.71 1.37
CA LEU A 193 8.45 21.80 2.71
C LEU A 193 9.94 22.10 2.66
N THR A 194 10.69 21.41 1.80
CA THR A 194 12.15 21.50 1.75
C THR A 194 12.68 22.38 0.61
N LYS A 195 11.83 23.16 -0.05
CA LYS A 195 12.23 24.00 -1.17
C LYS A 195 13.28 25.03 -0.75
N GLU A 196 14.41 25.07 -1.45
CA GLU A 196 15.49 26.03 -1.19
C GLU A 196 15.18 27.40 -1.83
N CYS A 197 14.34 28.20 -1.19
CA CYS A 197 14.03 29.55 -1.65
C CYS A 197 13.56 30.47 -0.52
N ASP A 198 13.74 31.78 -0.69
CA ASP A 198 13.38 32.80 0.30
C ASP A 198 11.86 32.85 0.60
N SER A 199 11.02 32.40 -0.33
CA SER A 199 9.58 32.31 -0.10
C SER A 199 9.15 31.10 0.73
N ASN A 200 10.06 30.16 1.01
CA ASN A 200 9.80 29.03 1.89
C ASN A 200 10.02 29.44 3.34
N PRO A 201 8.96 29.56 4.17
CA PRO A 201 9.09 30.02 5.55
C PRO A 201 9.83 29.03 6.47
N PHE A 202 10.09 27.79 6.01
CA PHE A 202 10.88 26.80 6.73
C PHE A 202 12.37 26.87 6.39
N TYR A 203 12.75 27.40 5.22
CA TYR A 203 14.12 27.32 4.71
C TYR A 203 15.10 28.19 5.51
N GLU A 204 14.73 29.44 5.82
CA GLU A 204 15.56 30.33 6.65
C GLU A 204 15.76 29.76 8.07
N LEU A 205 14.70 29.15 8.62
CA LEU A 205 14.76 28.48 9.93
C LEU A 205 15.67 27.25 9.88
N TYR A 206 15.64 26.48 8.78
CA TYR A 206 16.56 25.38 8.54
C TYR A 206 18.02 25.85 8.49
N LEU A 207 18.33 26.90 7.72
CA LEU A 207 19.70 27.43 7.64
C LEU A 207 20.22 27.83 9.02
N SER A 208 19.38 28.50 9.81
CA SER A 208 19.72 28.92 11.18
C SER A 208 19.98 27.75 12.14
N GLU A 209 19.33 26.60 11.94
CA GLU A 209 19.57 25.38 12.73
C GLU A 209 20.77 24.58 12.20
N LYS A 210 21.03 24.64 10.89
CA LYS A 210 22.18 24.00 10.24
C LYS A 210 23.50 24.60 10.72
N GLU A 211 23.57 25.93 10.88
CA GLU A 211 24.75 26.61 11.45
C GLU A 211 25.08 26.16 12.88
N LYS A 212 24.08 25.63 13.60
CA LYS A 212 24.24 25.12 14.97
C LYS A 212 24.50 23.61 15.00
N GLU A 213 24.62 22.97 13.84
CA GLU A 213 24.76 21.51 13.68
C GLU A 213 23.68 20.74 14.46
N ASN A 214 22.45 21.28 14.49
CA ASN A 214 21.35 20.65 15.20
C ASN A 214 20.85 19.41 14.45
N GLN A 215 20.58 18.31 15.16
CA GLN A 215 20.06 17.07 14.57
C GLN A 215 18.78 17.30 13.74
N ILE A 216 17.93 18.25 14.14
CA ILE A 216 16.72 18.61 13.38
C ILE A 216 17.08 19.13 11.98
N ALA A 217 18.19 19.85 11.82
CA ALA A 217 18.65 20.33 10.52
C ALA A 217 19.16 19.19 9.64
N TYR A 218 19.87 18.22 10.21
CA TYR A 218 20.27 16.99 9.50
C TYR A 218 19.05 16.17 9.08
N ASN A 219 18.07 15.99 9.98
CA ASN A 219 16.82 15.30 9.66
C ASN A 219 16.04 16.01 8.53
N PHE A 220 15.98 17.34 8.56
CA PHE A 220 15.35 18.15 7.51
C PHE A 220 16.08 18.01 6.16
N GLN A 221 17.42 17.99 6.18
CA GLN A 221 18.25 17.78 4.99
C GLN A 221 18.06 16.38 4.40
N ILE A 222 17.88 15.35 5.23
CA ILE A 222 17.64 14.00 4.71
C ILE A 222 16.25 13.88 4.07
N ILE A 223 15.22 14.54 4.63
CA ILE A 223 13.89 14.58 3.99
C ILE A 223 13.92 15.29 2.64
N SER A 224 14.84 16.22 2.40
CA SER A 224 14.95 16.90 1.11
C SER A 224 15.53 16.02 0.00
N LEU A 225 16.10 14.86 0.33
CA LEU A 225 16.65 13.92 -0.65
C LEU A 225 15.54 13.17 -1.40
N SER A 226 15.62 13.14 -2.73
CA SER A 226 14.65 12.44 -3.60
C SER A 226 14.55 10.95 -3.30
N GLU A 227 15.67 10.30 -3.03
CA GLU A 227 15.78 8.89 -2.67
C GLU A 227 15.07 8.61 -1.35
N PHE A 228 15.22 9.49 -0.36
CA PHE A 228 14.52 9.37 0.93
C PHE A 228 13.01 9.53 0.77
N GLN A 229 12.56 10.50 -0.03
CA GLN A 229 11.14 10.68 -0.35
C GLN A 229 10.57 9.46 -1.08
N SER A 230 11.34 8.88 -2.00
CA SER A 230 10.97 7.66 -2.72
C SER A 230 10.87 6.45 -1.78
N ALA A 231 11.80 6.31 -0.83
CA ALA A 231 11.74 5.28 0.19
C ALA A 231 10.51 5.41 1.10
N LEU A 232 10.11 6.64 1.46
CA LEU A 232 8.86 6.87 2.20
C LEU A 232 7.64 6.46 1.38
N VAL A 233 7.57 6.85 0.10
CA VAL A 233 6.45 6.46 -0.79
C VAL A 233 6.38 4.94 -0.94
N TYR A 234 7.53 4.27 -1.08
CA TYR A 234 7.63 2.82 -1.10
C TYR A 234 7.07 2.19 0.19
N LEU A 235 7.48 2.69 1.36
CA LEU A 235 6.96 2.21 2.66
C LEU A 235 5.45 2.45 2.82
N PHE A 236 4.94 3.61 2.38
CA PHE A 236 3.50 3.88 2.37
C PHE A 236 2.75 2.93 1.42
N GLY A 237 3.35 2.57 0.30
CA GLY A 237 2.86 1.53 -0.59
C GLY A 237 2.78 0.16 0.07
N LEU A 238 3.84 -0.26 0.75
CA LEU A 238 3.88 -1.53 1.47
C LEU A 238 2.80 -1.61 2.54
N ILE A 239 2.67 -0.62 3.42
CA ILE A 239 1.60 -0.63 4.44
C ILE A 239 0.20 -0.50 3.81
N ARG A 240 0.06 0.14 2.65
CA ARG A 240 -1.22 0.17 1.94
C ARG A 240 -1.62 -1.22 1.46
N LEU A 241 -0.69 -2.02 0.96
CA LEU A 241 -0.97 -3.37 0.45
C LEU A 241 -1.00 -4.43 1.56
N HIS A 242 -0.14 -4.33 2.58
CA HIS A 242 -0.08 -5.30 3.68
C HIS A 242 -1.10 -5.03 4.78
N ASP A 243 -1.39 -3.77 5.11
CA ASP A 243 -2.19 -3.39 6.28
C ASP A 243 -3.49 -2.69 5.90
N GLU A 244 -3.80 -2.57 4.61
CA GLU A 244 -4.93 -1.78 4.08
C GLU A 244 -4.90 -0.32 4.56
N GLN A 245 -3.71 0.20 4.90
CA GLN A 245 -3.55 1.52 5.48
C GLN A 245 -3.63 2.61 4.40
N PHE A 246 -4.73 3.36 4.38
CA PHE A 246 -4.87 4.53 3.53
C PHE A 246 -3.93 5.66 3.98
N LEU A 247 -3.38 6.40 3.01
CA LEU A 247 -2.57 7.58 3.26
C LEU A 247 -3.47 8.79 3.55
N ILE A 248 -3.83 8.98 4.82
CA ILE A 248 -4.65 10.10 5.29
C ILE A 248 -3.74 11.32 5.54
N PRO A 249 -4.04 12.53 4.98
CA PRO A 249 -3.18 13.70 5.09
C PRO A 249 -2.82 14.07 6.52
N ARG A 250 -3.79 14.05 7.45
CA ARG A 250 -3.55 14.37 8.86
C ARG A 250 -2.52 13.43 9.50
N LEU A 251 -2.60 12.13 9.20
CA LEU A 251 -1.65 11.15 9.72
C LEU A 251 -0.28 11.33 9.07
N PHE A 252 -0.25 11.59 7.77
CA PHE A 252 0.98 11.83 7.01
C PHE A 252 1.75 13.06 7.52
N VAL A 253 1.10 14.22 7.62
CA VAL A 253 1.81 15.45 8.04
C VAL A 253 2.30 15.36 9.49
N ASP A 254 1.53 14.71 10.36
CA ASP A 254 1.95 14.41 11.73
C ASP A 254 3.12 13.42 11.77
N PHE A 255 3.11 12.40 10.91
CA PHE A 255 4.24 11.48 10.75
C PHE A 255 5.51 12.23 10.33
N ILE A 256 5.43 13.12 9.33
CA ILE A 256 6.58 13.93 8.90
C ILE A 256 7.08 14.83 10.03
N TYR A 257 6.18 15.45 10.80
CA TYR A 257 6.55 16.24 11.98
C TYR A 257 7.36 15.42 12.99
N GLN A 258 6.83 14.26 13.38
CA GLN A 258 7.47 13.39 14.36
C GLN A 258 8.79 12.84 13.81
N LEU A 259 8.84 12.49 12.53
CA LEU A 259 10.02 11.97 11.86
C LEU A 259 11.19 12.98 11.89
N ILE A 260 10.91 14.27 11.70
CA ILE A 260 11.92 15.33 11.76
C ILE A 260 12.33 15.68 13.19
N THR A 261 11.36 15.77 14.10
CA THR A 261 11.53 16.46 15.40
C THR A 261 11.76 15.54 16.59
N THR A 262 11.59 14.22 16.42
CA THR A 262 11.91 13.21 17.42
C THR A 262 13.41 13.03 17.54
N GLU A 263 13.91 13.07 18.77
CA GLU A 263 15.31 12.82 19.08
C GLU A 263 15.58 11.31 19.07
N ASN A 264 16.64 10.92 18.37
CA ASN A 264 17.06 9.53 18.22
C ASN A 264 18.56 9.51 17.92
N ASP A 265 19.28 8.59 18.56
CA ASP A 265 20.74 8.46 18.41
C ASP A 265 21.16 8.12 16.96
N ASP A 266 20.26 7.46 16.22
CA ASP A 266 20.42 7.12 14.80
C ASP A 266 19.75 8.13 13.85
N GLY A 267 19.39 9.31 14.38
CA GLY A 267 18.74 10.39 13.64
C GLY A 267 17.43 9.95 12.99
N ILE A 268 17.12 10.55 11.84
CA ILE A 268 15.87 10.30 11.12
C ILE A 268 15.72 8.85 10.63
N ILE A 269 16.82 8.17 10.32
CA ILE A 269 16.77 6.77 9.85
C ILE A 269 16.30 5.86 10.98
N GLY A 270 16.76 6.13 12.21
CA GLY A 270 16.19 5.53 13.42
C GLY A 270 14.70 5.83 13.53
N ASN A 271 14.29 7.10 13.36
CA ASN A 271 12.90 7.52 13.51
C ASN A 271 11.92 6.80 12.58
N ILE A 272 12.30 6.42 11.34
CA ILE A 272 11.42 5.69 10.41
C ILE A 272 10.95 4.36 11.01
N PHE A 273 11.87 3.62 11.64
CA PHE A 273 11.65 2.24 12.08
C PHE A 273 11.56 2.10 13.61
N THR A 274 11.51 3.21 14.33
CA THR A 274 11.03 3.24 15.71
C THR A 274 9.54 3.54 15.72
N CYS A 275 8.77 2.85 16.58
CA CYS A 275 7.34 3.10 16.72
C CYS A 275 7.10 4.49 17.32
N LEU A 276 6.82 5.47 16.47
CA LEU A 276 6.40 6.82 16.86
C LEU A 276 4.91 6.80 17.27
N ASP A 277 4.43 7.87 17.92
CA ASP A 277 3.01 8.02 18.27
C ASP A 277 2.18 8.41 17.03
N ASN A 278 2.18 7.54 16.03
CA ASN A 278 1.52 7.73 14.74
C ASN A 278 1.17 6.38 14.10
N GLN A 279 -0.07 6.24 13.62
CA GLN A 279 -0.58 5.00 13.02
C GLN A 279 0.23 4.51 11.80
N LEU A 280 0.75 5.42 10.98
CA LEU A 280 1.60 5.03 9.84
C LEU A 280 2.91 4.42 10.35
N SER A 281 3.52 5.03 11.37
CA SER A 281 4.76 4.54 11.98
C SER A 281 4.59 3.15 12.59
N GLU A 282 3.49 2.90 13.30
CA GLU A 282 3.18 1.58 13.89
C GLU A 282 3.20 0.46 12.83
N LYS A 283 2.72 0.75 11.60
CA LYS A 283 2.72 -0.20 10.48
C LYS A 283 4.07 -0.29 9.77
N ILE A 284 4.76 0.83 9.60
CA ILE A 284 6.08 0.89 8.93
C ILE A 284 7.12 0.04 9.67
N VAL A 285 7.04 -0.07 11.01
CA VAL A 285 7.93 -0.95 11.77
C VAL A 285 7.85 -2.41 11.29
N GLY A 286 6.66 -2.86 10.88
CA GLY A 286 6.46 -4.20 10.29
C GLY A 286 7.03 -4.37 8.88
N GLN A 287 7.40 -3.27 8.23
CA GLN A 287 7.98 -3.22 6.88
C GLN A 287 9.50 -2.92 6.93
N ASP A 288 10.14 -3.12 8.08
CA ASP A 288 11.57 -2.92 8.24
C ASP A 288 12.36 -3.86 7.30
N PRO A 289 13.18 -3.30 6.40
CA PRO A 289 13.87 -4.10 5.40
C PRO A 289 14.84 -5.14 6.03
N LEU A 290 15.28 -4.92 7.28
CA LEU A 290 16.10 -5.88 8.03
C LEU A 290 15.35 -7.14 8.51
N GLN A 291 14.02 -7.20 8.36
CA GLN A 291 13.25 -8.41 8.62
C GLN A 291 13.43 -9.45 7.52
N SER A 292 13.92 -9.04 6.34
CA SER A 292 14.28 -9.96 5.27
C SER A 292 15.68 -10.56 5.51
N SER A 293 15.78 -11.89 5.54
CA SER A 293 17.06 -12.59 5.61
C SER A 293 17.58 -12.87 4.21
N SER A 294 18.82 -12.49 3.91
CA SER A 294 19.48 -12.82 2.65
C SER A 294 20.94 -13.22 2.86
N GLN A 295 21.45 -14.11 2.01
CA GLN A 295 22.85 -14.52 2.05
C GLN A 295 23.80 -13.32 1.89
N LYS A 296 23.42 -12.32 1.08
CA LYS A 296 24.17 -11.08 0.88
C LYS A 296 24.27 -10.28 2.18
N LEU A 297 23.13 -10.08 2.85
CA LEU A 297 23.07 -9.41 4.13
C LEU A 297 23.96 -10.14 5.14
N ASP A 298 23.81 -11.45 5.31
CA ASP A 298 24.61 -12.24 6.26
C ASP A 298 26.11 -12.14 5.98
N SER A 299 26.51 -12.21 4.71
CA SER A 299 27.91 -12.06 4.30
C SER A 299 28.46 -10.67 4.64
N PHE A 300 27.68 -9.60 4.44
CA PHE A 300 28.05 -8.25 4.83
C PHE A 300 28.16 -8.10 6.36
N LEU A 301 27.18 -8.64 7.11
CA LEU A 301 27.18 -8.60 8.58
C LEU A 301 28.42 -9.29 9.16
N LEU A 302 28.86 -10.40 8.56
CA LEU A 302 30.09 -11.11 8.90
C LEU A 302 31.33 -10.27 8.58
N ALA A 303 31.42 -9.73 7.36
CA ALA A 303 32.56 -8.91 6.93
C ALA A 303 32.74 -7.65 7.81
N LEU A 304 31.63 -7.03 8.22
CA LEU A 304 31.64 -5.92 9.17
C LEU A 304 32.16 -6.34 10.55
N ALA A 305 31.77 -7.53 11.04
CA ALA A 305 32.21 -8.03 12.34
C ALA A 305 33.69 -8.46 12.34
N THR A 306 34.21 -8.98 11.23
CA THR A 306 35.60 -9.40 11.07
C THR A 306 36.54 -8.27 10.66
N GLY A 307 36.01 -7.08 10.36
CA GLY A 307 36.80 -5.94 9.89
C GLY A 307 37.40 -6.14 8.51
N SER A 308 36.77 -6.97 7.67
CA SER A 308 37.24 -7.34 6.33
C SER A 308 36.46 -6.64 5.21
N LEU A 309 35.95 -5.44 5.48
CA LEU A 309 35.25 -4.63 4.48
C LEU A 309 36.25 -4.04 3.48
N SER A 310 35.80 -3.85 2.24
CA SER A 310 36.59 -3.16 1.22
C SER A 310 36.75 -1.66 1.54
N GLU A 311 37.80 -1.04 1.00
CA GLU A 311 38.04 0.40 1.15
C GLU A 311 36.85 1.24 0.64
N ASN A 312 36.31 0.89 -0.53
CA ASN A 312 35.11 1.50 -1.11
C ASN A 312 33.90 1.41 -0.15
N THR A 313 33.74 0.26 0.53
CA THR A 313 32.68 0.11 1.54
C THR A 313 32.91 1.03 2.73
N LEU A 314 34.14 1.15 3.24
CA LEU A 314 34.45 2.07 4.35
C LEU A 314 34.22 3.54 3.98
N GLU A 315 34.53 3.93 2.74
CA GLU A 315 34.23 5.28 2.24
C GLU A 315 32.72 5.54 2.19
N SER A 316 31.94 4.58 1.67
CA SER A 316 30.47 4.70 1.65
C SER A 316 29.86 4.77 3.07
N ILE A 317 30.44 4.06 4.05
CA ILE A 317 30.04 4.16 5.46
C ILE A 317 30.30 5.57 6.00
N ASN A 318 31.48 6.13 5.74
CA ASN A 318 31.84 7.48 6.18
C ASN A 318 30.93 8.54 5.54
N TYR A 319 30.57 8.33 4.27
CA TYR A 319 29.61 9.18 3.55
C TYR A 319 28.25 9.22 4.27
N LEU A 320 27.67 8.05 4.56
CA LEU A 320 26.39 7.93 5.25
C LEU A 320 26.42 8.55 6.66
N GLN A 321 27.48 8.32 7.43
CA GLN A 321 27.64 8.91 8.76
C GLN A 321 27.69 10.44 8.70
N LYS A 322 28.41 11.00 7.73
CA LYS A 322 28.49 12.44 7.54
C LYS A 322 27.15 13.05 7.14
N MET A 323 26.40 12.39 6.25
CA MET A 323 25.05 12.84 5.87
C MET A 323 24.07 12.79 7.03
N ALA A 324 24.15 11.75 7.86
CA ALA A 324 23.28 11.57 9.01
C ALA A 324 23.49 12.62 10.13
N GLY A 325 24.66 13.27 10.16
CA GLY A 325 25.05 14.17 11.24
C GLY A 325 25.27 13.47 12.57
N CYS A 326 25.25 12.13 12.59
CA CYS A 326 25.33 11.30 13.79
C CYS A 326 26.02 9.96 13.48
N LYS A 327 26.44 9.26 14.54
CA LYS A 327 27.05 7.94 14.40
C LYS A 327 25.98 6.86 14.33
N LEU A 328 25.69 6.42 13.10
CA LEU A 328 24.73 5.35 12.85
C LEU A 328 25.16 4.02 13.44
N SER A 329 24.21 3.33 14.08
CA SER A 329 24.29 1.93 14.44
C SER A 329 24.37 1.05 13.20
N LYS A 330 24.83 -0.19 13.39
CA LYS A 330 24.95 -1.19 12.32
C LYS A 330 23.65 -1.37 11.52
N ASN A 331 22.52 -1.42 12.21
CA ASN A 331 21.22 -1.62 11.58
C ASN A 331 20.79 -0.39 10.77
N ASN A 332 20.97 0.80 11.33
CA ASN A 332 20.58 2.04 10.65
C ASN A 332 21.55 2.43 9.52
N LEU A 333 22.80 1.96 9.56
CA LEU A 333 23.70 2.02 8.40
C LEU A 333 23.13 1.25 7.19
N ILE A 334 22.67 0.02 7.41
CA ILE A 334 22.09 -0.82 6.35
C ILE A 334 20.78 -0.22 5.84
N ARG A 335 19.92 0.26 6.75
CA ARG A 335 18.68 0.93 6.36
C ARG A 335 18.95 2.21 5.57
N PHE A 336 19.93 3.02 5.97
CA PHE A 336 20.26 4.23 5.23
C PHE A 336 20.85 3.92 3.85
N ALA A 337 21.66 2.86 3.75
CA ALA A 337 22.14 2.36 2.48
C ALA A 337 21.00 1.87 1.57
N TRP A 338 19.98 1.22 2.12
CA TRP A 338 18.77 0.85 1.38
C TRP A 338 18.01 2.09 0.88
N VAL A 339 17.85 3.12 1.71
CA VAL A 339 17.24 4.40 1.31
C VAL A 339 18.02 5.04 0.16
N LEU A 340 19.35 5.14 0.28
CA LEU A 340 20.22 5.80 -0.70
C LEU A 340 20.84 4.84 -1.72
N ASN A 341 20.20 3.69 -1.99
CA ASN A 341 20.82 2.60 -2.76
C ASN A 341 21.32 3.04 -4.14
N LYS A 342 20.56 3.90 -4.83
CA LYS A 342 20.95 4.44 -6.14
C LYS A 342 22.17 5.36 -6.03
N GLU A 343 22.11 6.34 -5.13
CA GLU A 343 23.18 7.31 -4.91
C GLU A 343 24.49 6.63 -4.47
N LEU A 344 24.40 5.63 -3.60
CA LEU A 344 25.54 4.80 -3.22
C LEU A 344 26.06 3.96 -4.39
N GLY A 345 25.18 3.40 -5.22
CA GLY A 345 25.59 2.68 -6.42
C GLY A 345 26.37 3.56 -7.40
N ASP A 346 25.96 4.82 -7.56
CA ASP A 346 26.61 5.77 -8.46
C ASP A 346 27.96 6.28 -7.90
N LEU A 347 28.02 6.58 -6.60
CA LEU A 347 29.23 7.11 -5.95
C LEU A 347 30.25 6.02 -5.57
N TYR A 348 29.76 4.85 -5.19
CA TYR A 348 30.51 3.76 -4.54
C TYR A 348 30.12 2.40 -5.14
N PRO A 349 30.32 2.16 -6.45
CA PRO A 349 29.75 1.01 -7.16
C PRO A 349 30.20 -0.37 -6.63
N GLU A 350 31.41 -0.48 -6.09
CA GLU A 350 31.95 -1.72 -5.51
C GLU A 350 31.68 -1.88 -4.01
N SER A 351 30.88 -0.99 -3.41
CA SER A 351 30.51 -1.10 -2.01
C SER A 351 29.67 -2.33 -1.75
N GLN A 352 30.01 -3.06 -0.69
CA GLN A 352 29.24 -4.20 -0.22
C GLN A 352 27.88 -3.79 0.38
N LEU A 353 27.63 -2.48 0.57
CA LEU A 353 26.34 -1.95 1.00
C LEU A 353 25.30 -1.88 -0.13
N ASN A 354 25.72 -1.93 -1.40
CA ASN A 354 24.82 -1.83 -2.54
C ASN A 354 23.97 -3.09 -2.68
N ASN A 355 22.67 -2.90 -2.93
CA ASN A 355 21.72 -3.98 -3.23
C ASN A 355 21.71 -5.10 -2.17
N LEU A 356 21.92 -4.74 -0.89
CA LEU A 356 21.80 -5.68 0.23
C LEU A 356 20.37 -6.20 0.42
N ILE A 357 19.39 -5.38 0.05
CA ILE A 357 17.97 -5.62 0.25
C ILE A 357 17.27 -5.35 -1.09
N ASN A 358 16.40 -6.27 -1.49
CA ASN A 358 15.75 -6.27 -2.80
C ASN A 358 14.26 -5.88 -2.67
N ASN A 359 13.77 -5.13 -3.65
CA ASN A 359 12.38 -4.67 -3.77
C ASN A 359 11.56 -5.46 -4.81
N GLU A 360 12.15 -6.50 -5.42
CA GLU A 360 11.55 -7.31 -6.52
C GLU A 360 10.10 -7.78 -6.27
N VAL A 361 9.75 -8.11 -5.02
CA VAL A 361 8.40 -8.60 -4.68
C VAL A 361 7.35 -7.52 -4.92
N LEU A 362 7.59 -6.28 -4.45
CA LEU A 362 6.64 -5.19 -4.65
C LEU A 362 6.57 -4.81 -6.13
N GLU A 363 7.70 -4.74 -6.81
CA GLU A 363 7.77 -4.40 -8.23
C GLU A 363 7.00 -5.40 -9.08
N SER A 364 7.21 -6.70 -8.86
CA SER A 364 6.47 -7.77 -9.55
C SER A 364 4.97 -7.71 -9.24
N TYR A 365 4.60 -7.45 -7.98
CA TYR A 365 3.20 -7.32 -7.59
C TYR A 365 2.52 -6.11 -8.26
N CYS A 366 3.20 -4.97 -8.35
CA CYS A 366 2.66 -3.78 -9.02
C CYS A 366 2.59 -3.95 -10.54
N ALA A 367 3.52 -4.68 -11.14
CA ALA A 367 3.47 -5.03 -12.56
C ALA A 367 2.24 -5.91 -12.88
N LEU A 368 1.96 -6.93 -12.05
CA LEU A 368 0.72 -7.71 -12.15
C LEU A 368 -0.52 -6.82 -12.04
N TYR A 369 -0.55 -5.94 -11.04
CA TYR A 369 -1.67 -5.01 -10.85
C TYR A 369 -1.94 -4.15 -12.10
N GLU A 370 -0.90 -3.52 -12.67
CA GLU A 370 -1.04 -2.63 -13.82
C GLU A 370 -1.61 -3.37 -15.04
N ILE A 371 -1.24 -4.62 -15.24
CA ILE A 371 -1.78 -5.43 -16.34
C ILE A 371 -3.24 -5.78 -16.06
N LEU A 372 -3.54 -6.30 -14.88
CA LEU A 372 -4.86 -6.85 -14.53
C LEU A 372 -6.00 -5.81 -14.36
N ILE A 373 -5.69 -4.51 -14.40
CA ILE A 373 -6.71 -3.44 -14.50
C ILE A 373 -7.11 -3.12 -15.95
N LYS A 374 -6.36 -3.62 -16.94
CA LYS A 374 -6.61 -3.37 -18.37
C LYS A 374 -7.74 -4.25 -18.91
N SER A 375 -8.21 -3.91 -20.09
CA SER A 375 -9.32 -4.62 -20.75
C SER A 375 -8.87 -5.62 -21.80
N GLU A 376 -7.65 -5.47 -22.30
CA GLU A 376 -7.01 -6.30 -23.32
C GLU A 376 -5.51 -6.30 -22.98
N PHE A 377 -4.85 -7.44 -23.16
CA PHE A 377 -3.41 -7.57 -22.93
C PHE A 377 -2.64 -7.62 -24.25
N ASN A 378 -1.49 -6.95 -24.32
CA ASN A 378 -0.57 -7.10 -25.44
C ASN A 378 0.40 -8.28 -25.23
N GLU A 379 1.14 -8.66 -26.28
CA GLU A 379 2.07 -9.81 -26.22
C GLU A 379 3.13 -9.67 -25.09
N GLU A 380 3.71 -8.49 -24.89
CA GLU A 380 4.71 -8.27 -23.83
C GLU A 380 4.10 -8.42 -22.42
N GLU A 381 2.84 -8.02 -22.25
CA GLU A 381 2.11 -8.16 -20.99
C GLU A 381 1.75 -9.61 -20.69
N VAL A 382 1.35 -10.37 -21.71
CA VAL A 382 1.08 -11.81 -21.59
C VAL A 382 2.36 -12.55 -21.21
N ASP A 383 3.49 -12.26 -21.87
CA ASP A 383 4.79 -12.84 -21.53
C ASP A 383 5.18 -12.53 -20.08
N LEU A 384 4.91 -11.31 -19.60
CA LEU A 384 5.20 -10.94 -18.22
C LEU A 384 4.30 -11.67 -17.21
N LEU A 385 3.00 -11.84 -17.52
CA LEU A 385 2.08 -12.62 -16.70
C LEU A 385 2.54 -14.07 -16.58
N ILE A 386 2.88 -14.71 -17.70
CA ILE A 386 3.38 -16.09 -17.74
C ILE A 386 4.69 -16.21 -16.94
N GLY A 387 5.63 -15.30 -17.16
CA GLY A 387 6.91 -15.28 -16.43
C GLY A 387 6.74 -15.13 -14.93
N ILE A 388 5.82 -14.27 -14.45
CA ILE A 388 5.61 -14.07 -13.01
C ILE A 388 4.74 -15.17 -12.38
N LEU A 389 3.69 -15.61 -13.06
CA LEU A 389 2.67 -16.49 -12.47
C LEU A 389 2.95 -17.97 -12.73
N GLU A 390 3.36 -18.35 -13.93
CA GLU A 390 3.60 -19.75 -14.28
C GLU A 390 5.03 -20.17 -13.99
N GLU A 391 6.00 -19.49 -14.61
CA GLU A 391 7.42 -19.88 -14.53
C GLU A 391 8.01 -19.67 -13.14
N ASN A 392 7.46 -18.72 -12.38
CA ASN A 392 7.93 -18.34 -11.06
C ASN A 392 6.98 -18.83 -9.97
N LEU A 393 5.78 -18.25 -9.84
CA LEU A 393 4.88 -18.54 -8.71
C LEU A 393 4.44 -20.00 -8.67
N LEU A 394 3.94 -20.57 -9.77
CA LEU A 394 3.53 -21.98 -9.79
C LEU A 394 4.72 -22.93 -9.64
N ALA A 395 5.88 -22.59 -10.19
CA ALA A 395 7.11 -23.36 -9.99
C ALA A 395 7.54 -23.38 -8.51
N ASP A 396 7.50 -22.25 -7.82
CA ASP A 396 7.79 -22.13 -6.39
C ASP A 396 6.83 -22.95 -5.54
N VAL A 397 5.54 -22.90 -5.87
CA VAL A 397 4.49 -23.72 -5.23
C VAL A 397 4.74 -25.22 -5.46
N ALA A 398 5.05 -25.63 -6.70
CA ALA A 398 5.34 -27.02 -7.02
C ALA A 398 6.58 -27.52 -6.26
N ASN A 399 7.66 -26.73 -6.21
CA ASN A 399 8.85 -27.04 -5.43
C ASN A 399 8.54 -27.21 -3.94
N TYR A 400 7.70 -26.34 -3.39
CA TYR A 400 7.25 -26.43 -2.01
C TYR A 400 6.45 -27.71 -1.72
N VAL A 401 5.51 -28.07 -2.59
CA VAL A 401 4.70 -29.29 -2.47
C VAL A 401 5.60 -30.53 -2.54
N ASN A 402 6.60 -30.49 -3.41
CA ASN A 402 7.49 -31.62 -3.69
C ASN A 402 8.68 -31.74 -2.72
N ARG A 403 8.83 -30.83 -1.75
CA ARG A 403 9.99 -30.72 -0.83
C ARG A 403 10.35 -31.99 -0.04
N LYS A 404 9.43 -32.95 0.06
CA LYS A 404 9.63 -34.21 0.81
C LYS A 404 10.19 -35.35 -0.04
N VAL A 405 10.44 -35.12 -1.32
CA VAL A 405 11.00 -36.09 -2.25
C VAL A 405 12.36 -35.60 -2.70
N ASN A 406 13.38 -36.45 -2.58
CA ASN A 406 14.77 -36.13 -2.95
C ASN A 406 15.09 -36.40 -4.44
N THR A 407 14.05 -36.52 -5.28
CA THR A 407 14.14 -36.81 -6.71
C THR A 407 13.49 -35.67 -7.47
N ASP A 408 14.06 -35.32 -8.62
CA ASP A 408 13.45 -34.35 -9.53
C ASP A 408 12.08 -34.87 -10.01
N VAL A 409 11.05 -34.08 -9.74
CA VAL A 409 9.65 -34.34 -10.06
C VAL A 409 9.05 -33.23 -10.91
N SER A 410 9.89 -32.58 -11.71
CA SER A 410 9.46 -31.55 -12.67
C SER A 410 8.22 -31.98 -13.47
N GLY A 411 7.18 -31.15 -13.44
CA GLY A 411 5.87 -31.41 -14.08
C GLY A 411 4.92 -32.32 -13.28
N PHE A 412 5.26 -32.68 -12.04
CA PHE A 412 4.41 -33.47 -11.15
C PHE A 412 4.29 -32.82 -9.78
N VAL A 413 3.18 -33.10 -9.08
CA VAL A 413 2.97 -32.70 -7.68
C VAL A 413 2.59 -33.91 -6.84
N ILE A 414 3.09 -33.96 -5.60
CA ILE A 414 2.71 -35.00 -4.63
C ILE A 414 1.21 -34.88 -4.34
N SER A 415 0.44 -35.87 -4.78
CA SER A 415 -1.00 -35.95 -4.51
C SER A 415 -1.32 -36.79 -3.27
N ARG A 416 -0.45 -37.74 -2.92
CA ARG A 416 -0.60 -38.56 -1.73
C ARG A 416 0.73 -39.04 -1.18
N GLU A 417 0.90 -38.90 0.13
CA GLU A 417 2.05 -39.44 0.84
C GLU A 417 1.74 -40.81 1.45
N LEU A 418 2.66 -41.75 1.24
CA LEU A 418 2.73 -43.05 1.93
C LEU A 418 4.00 -43.09 2.79
N LYS A 419 4.17 -44.15 3.58
CA LYS A 419 5.31 -44.30 4.51
C LYS A 419 6.66 -44.24 3.77
N ASP A 420 6.84 -45.11 2.78
CA ASP A 420 8.08 -45.24 2.02
C ASP A 420 7.96 -44.66 0.59
N PHE A 421 6.74 -44.35 0.14
CA PHE A 421 6.47 -43.88 -1.23
C PHE A 421 5.73 -42.53 -1.25
N ALA A 422 5.83 -41.82 -2.36
CA ALA A 422 4.96 -40.70 -2.72
C ALA A 422 4.27 -41.00 -4.04
N ILE A 423 2.97 -40.68 -4.13
CA ILE A 423 2.21 -40.71 -5.38
C ILE A 423 2.18 -39.28 -5.90
N CYS A 424 2.63 -39.11 -7.13
CA CYS A 424 2.76 -37.82 -7.80
C CYS A 424 1.89 -37.82 -9.05
N ASN A 425 0.99 -36.85 -9.18
CA ASN A 425 0.16 -36.67 -10.37
C ASN A 425 0.84 -35.66 -11.30
N LYS A 426 0.70 -35.85 -12.61
CA LYS A 426 1.12 -34.84 -13.58
C LYS A 426 0.29 -33.57 -13.41
N ILE A 427 0.94 -32.42 -13.44
CA ILE A 427 0.33 -31.11 -13.41
C ILE A 427 0.81 -30.27 -14.59
N GLU A 428 -0.13 -29.75 -15.35
CA GLU A 428 0.05 -28.69 -16.34
C GLU A 428 -0.95 -27.61 -15.92
N ALA A 429 -0.47 -26.46 -15.48
CA ALA A 429 -1.31 -25.37 -14.98
C ALA A 429 -0.91 -24.08 -15.68
N GLU A 430 -1.88 -23.47 -16.35
CA GLU A 430 -1.70 -22.27 -17.18
C GLU A 430 -2.70 -21.21 -16.72
N ILE A 431 -2.37 -19.92 -16.86
CA ILE A 431 -3.28 -18.83 -16.52
C ILE A 431 -4.47 -18.78 -17.48
N ASP A 432 -5.67 -18.53 -16.95
CA ASP A 432 -6.90 -18.36 -17.73
C ASP A 432 -7.00 -16.91 -18.23
N LEU A 433 -6.30 -16.60 -19.33
CA LEU A 433 -6.23 -15.24 -19.89
C LEU A 433 -7.62 -14.67 -20.22
N ASP A 434 -8.48 -15.47 -20.85
CA ASP A 434 -9.86 -15.07 -21.20
C ASP A 434 -10.63 -14.64 -19.94
N TRP A 435 -10.51 -15.41 -18.85
CA TRP A 435 -11.17 -15.07 -17.60
C TRP A 435 -10.60 -13.79 -16.96
N LEU A 436 -9.29 -13.57 -17.05
CA LEU A 436 -8.63 -12.36 -16.51
C LEU A 436 -9.07 -11.09 -17.26
N GLU A 437 -9.22 -11.14 -18.59
CA GLU A 437 -9.71 -10.02 -19.39
C GLU A 437 -11.17 -9.66 -19.07
N GLU A 438 -12.02 -10.66 -18.82
CA GLU A 438 -13.41 -10.48 -18.42
C GLU A 438 -13.57 -9.94 -16.98
N ASN A 439 -12.65 -10.28 -16.08
CA ASN A 439 -12.74 -10.01 -14.64
C ASN A 439 -11.70 -8.99 -14.15
N LYS A 440 -11.82 -7.76 -14.66
CA LYS A 440 -10.92 -6.64 -14.36
C LYS A 440 -10.83 -6.32 -12.86
N LEU A 441 -9.62 -6.03 -12.41
CA LEU A 441 -9.40 -5.57 -11.05
C LEU A 441 -9.94 -4.15 -10.83
N LYS A 442 -10.50 -3.94 -9.64
CA LYS A 442 -10.95 -2.61 -9.16
C LYS A 442 -10.03 -2.01 -8.10
N ALA A 443 -9.24 -2.85 -7.43
CA ALA A 443 -8.39 -2.47 -6.32
C ALA A 443 -7.13 -3.35 -6.27
N PRO A 444 -6.00 -2.86 -5.73
CA PRO A 444 -4.73 -3.59 -5.68
C PRO A 444 -4.61 -4.58 -4.50
N ASP A 445 -5.58 -4.57 -3.59
CA ASP A 445 -5.52 -5.31 -2.32
C ASP A 445 -5.52 -6.83 -2.50
N ILE A 446 -6.36 -7.34 -3.41
CA ILE A 446 -6.53 -8.77 -3.69
C ILE A 446 -6.71 -8.95 -5.20
N MET A 447 -5.87 -9.79 -5.80
CA MET A 447 -5.91 -10.16 -7.22
C MET A 447 -6.40 -11.59 -7.36
N PRO A 448 -7.67 -11.85 -7.73
CA PRO A 448 -8.08 -13.19 -8.12
C PRO A 448 -7.38 -13.59 -9.43
N ILE A 449 -6.58 -14.65 -9.37
CA ILE A 449 -5.85 -15.21 -10.51
C ILE A 449 -6.36 -16.62 -10.74
N ARG A 450 -6.93 -16.86 -11.93
CA ARG A 450 -7.47 -18.17 -12.29
C ARG A 450 -6.48 -18.95 -13.13
N PHE A 451 -6.31 -20.22 -12.79
CA PHE A 451 -5.48 -21.18 -13.50
C PHE A 451 -6.35 -22.34 -14.03
N LEU A 452 -6.04 -22.81 -15.24
CA LEU A 452 -6.59 -24.03 -15.83
C LEU A 452 -5.60 -25.17 -15.64
N VAL A 453 -6.01 -26.18 -14.86
CA VAL A 453 -5.20 -27.36 -14.55
C VAL A 453 -5.60 -28.52 -15.46
N ASN A 454 -4.61 -29.09 -16.14
CA ASN A 454 -4.74 -30.21 -17.08
C ASN A 454 -5.81 -29.98 -18.17
N GLY A 455 -6.04 -28.73 -18.53
CA GLY A 455 -6.90 -28.26 -19.63
C GLY A 455 -8.33 -27.87 -19.25
N ASP A 456 -8.89 -28.38 -18.15
CA ASP A 456 -10.34 -28.22 -17.88
C ASP A 456 -10.68 -27.80 -16.43
N GLU A 457 -9.82 -28.06 -15.44
CA GLU A 457 -10.13 -27.80 -14.03
C GLU A 457 -9.68 -26.40 -13.61
N ALA A 458 -10.61 -25.54 -13.22
CA ALA A 458 -10.31 -24.18 -12.79
C ALA A 458 -9.97 -24.10 -11.31
N VAL A 459 -8.85 -23.44 -10.98
CA VAL A 459 -8.44 -23.13 -9.61
C VAL A 459 -8.15 -21.64 -9.52
N THR A 460 -8.63 -20.96 -8.47
CA THR A 460 -8.45 -19.51 -8.32
C THR A 460 -7.63 -19.20 -7.08
N LEU A 461 -6.51 -18.49 -7.27
CA LEU A 461 -5.71 -17.92 -6.20
C LEU A 461 -6.12 -16.47 -5.96
N ASN A 462 -6.64 -16.16 -4.78
CA ASN A 462 -6.82 -14.78 -4.34
C ASN A 462 -5.47 -14.24 -3.84
N LEU A 463 -4.65 -13.72 -4.75
CA LEU A 463 -3.30 -13.26 -4.49
C LEU A 463 -3.30 -11.89 -3.84
N ASP A 464 -2.85 -11.80 -2.59
CA ASP A 464 -2.46 -10.55 -1.94
C ASP A 464 -0.92 -10.49 -1.80
N ILE A 465 -0.37 -9.31 -1.49
CA ILE A 465 1.09 -9.14 -1.39
C ILE A 465 1.72 -10.00 -0.29
N LYS A 466 0.96 -10.40 0.74
CA LYS A 466 1.47 -11.26 1.82
C LYS A 466 1.64 -12.70 1.34
N VAL A 467 0.64 -13.24 0.64
CA VAL A 467 0.71 -14.55 0.00
C VAL A 467 1.82 -14.55 -1.05
N PHE A 468 1.92 -13.50 -1.86
CA PHE A 468 2.97 -13.38 -2.86
C PHE A 468 4.38 -13.35 -2.24
N THR A 469 4.57 -12.53 -1.20
CA THR A 469 5.82 -12.49 -0.41
C THR A 469 6.14 -13.87 0.20
N LEU A 470 5.14 -14.57 0.73
CA LEU A 470 5.32 -15.90 1.31
C LEU A 470 5.82 -16.91 0.26
N ILE A 471 5.20 -16.94 -0.92
CA ILE A 471 5.60 -17.84 -2.01
C ILE A 471 7.03 -17.54 -2.47
N ARG A 472 7.39 -16.27 -2.66
CA ARG A 472 8.76 -15.86 -3.02
C ARG A 472 9.79 -16.16 -1.94
N ASN A 473 9.42 -16.07 -0.67
CA ASN A 473 10.32 -16.45 0.42
C ASN A 473 10.58 -17.95 0.45
N ILE A 474 9.57 -18.79 0.12
CA ILE A 474 9.74 -20.24 0.03
C ILE A 474 10.80 -20.62 -1.02
N GLN A 475 10.84 -19.91 -2.16
CA GLN A 475 11.90 -20.05 -3.17
C GLN A 475 13.31 -19.92 -2.57
N ASN A 476 13.47 -18.98 -1.63
CA ASN A 476 14.74 -18.69 -0.96
C ASN A 476 15.05 -19.62 0.23
N GLY A 477 14.34 -20.74 0.36
CA GLY A 477 14.56 -21.73 1.41
C GLY A 477 13.84 -21.42 2.73
N TYR A 478 12.92 -20.45 2.75
CA TYR A 478 12.12 -20.14 3.93
C TYR A 478 11.08 -21.24 4.20
N LEU A 479 11.09 -21.76 5.44
CA LEU A 479 10.04 -22.64 5.94
C LEU A 479 9.03 -21.80 6.74
N PRO A 480 7.73 -21.79 6.35
CA PRO A 480 6.71 -21.01 7.04
C PRO A 480 6.66 -21.30 8.54
N ASN A 481 6.70 -20.25 9.35
CA ASN A 481 6.63 -20.33 10.81
C ASN A 481 5.18 -20.16 11.33
N ARG A 482 4.96 -20.45 12.62
CA ARG A 482 3.63 -20.38 13.27
C ARG A 482 2.98 -18.99 13.26
N ASN A 483 3.71 -17.92 12.97
CA ASN A 483 3.21 -16.55 13.07
C ASN A 483 2.50 -16.05 11.80
N LEU A 484 2.62 -16.76 10.68
CA LEU A 484 1.98 -16.46 9.39
C LEU A 484 0.78 -17.36 9.12
N HIS A 485 -0.02 -17.65 10.16
CA HIS A 485 -1.03 -18.71 10.07
C HIS A 485 -2.09 -18.44 8.97
N ASN A 486 -2.47 -17.19 8.74
CA ASN A 486 -3.50 -16.84 7.77
C ASN A 486 -2.99 -16.96 6.33
N GLU A 487 -1.82 -16.38 6.05
CA GLU A 487 -1.17 -16.41 4.74
C GLU A 487 -0.83 -17.86 4.36
N TYR A 488 -0.33 -18.62 5.33
CA TYR A 488 -0.06 -20.04 5.17
C TYR A 488 -1.33 -20.84 4.91
N THR A 489 -2.44 -20.53 5.59
CA THR A 489 -3.72 -21.20 5.35
C THR A 489 -4.21 -20.96 3.93
N LYS A 490 -4.17 -19.71 3.44
CA LYS A 490 -4.53 -19.39 2.04
C LYS A 490 -3.68 -20.16 1.03
N LEU A 491 -2.37 -20.25 1.28
CA LEU A 491 -1.47 -21.01 0.42
C LEU A 491 -1.77 -22.52 0.46
N GLU A 492 -2.02 -23.11 1.64
CA GLU A 492 -2.37 -24.52 1.79
C GLU A 492 -3.75 -24.85 1.17
N GLU A 493 -4.72 -23.94 1.26
CA GLU A 493 -6.00 -24.05 0.56
C GLU A 493 -5.79 -24.09 -0.95
N PHE A 494 -5.04 -23.14 -1.51
CA PHE A 494 -4.69 -23.12 -2.93
C PHE A 494 -3.95 -24.38 -3.38
N ILE A 495 -2.95 -24.83 -2.61
CA ILE A 495 -2.23 -26.09 -2.88
C ILE A 495 -3.19 -27.29 -2.87
N SER A 496 -4.11 -27.33 -1.91
CA SER A 496 -5.08 -28.42 -1.80
C SER A 496 -6.02 -28.47 -3.01
N GLU A 497 -6.48 -27.30 -3.47
CA GLU A 497 -7.30 -27.18 -4.68
C GLU A 497 -6.53 -27.57 -5.94
N LEU A 498 -5.27 -27.12 -6.09
CA LEU A 498 -4.38 -27.53 -7.17
C LEU A 498 -4.20 -29.06 -7.20
N ILE A 499 -3.89 -29.67 -6.06
CA ILE A 499 -3.73 -31.13 -5.95
C ILE A 499 -5.04 -31.85 -6.29
N ALA A 500 -6.18 -31.36 -5.81
CA ALA A 500 -7.50 -31.93 -6.12
C ALA A 500 -7.80 -31.88 -7.63
N ALA A 501 -7.45 -30.77 -8.30
CA ALA A 501 -7.58 -30.61 -9.74
C ALA A 501 -6.72 -31.62 -10.54
N THR A 502 -5.60 -32.09 -9.97
CA THR A 502 -4.80 -33.16 -10.59
C THR A 502 -5.41 -34.56 -10.50
N SER A 503 -6.54 -34.74 -9.81
CA SER A 503 -7.16 -36.08 -9.62
C SER A 503 -7.54 -36.78 -10.93
N LYS A 504 -7.78 -36.01 -11.99
CA LYS A 504 -8.08 -36.52 -13.35
C LYS A 504 -6.84 -36.64 -14.24
N ALA A 505 -5.63 -36.47 -13.69
CA ALA A 505 -4.39 -36.55 -14.43
C ALA A 505 -4.28 -37.86 -15.21
N LYS A 506 -3.82 -37.76 -16.45
CA LYS A 506 -3.62 -38.91 -17.34
C LYS A 506 -2.31 -39.65 -17.04
N GLU A 507 -1.45 -39.09 -16.19
CA GLU A 507 -0.12 -39.61 -15.91
C GLU A 507 0.18 -39.49 -14.42
N VAL A 508 0.66 -40.58 -13.81
CA VAL A 508 0.95 -40.69 -12.38
C VAL A 508 2.30 -41.38 -12.20
N ARG A 509 3.11 -40.89 -11.28
CA ARG A 509 4.38 -41.47 -10.86
C ARG A 509 4.33 -41.88 -9.40
N ILE A 510 4.96 -43.00 -9.08
CA ILE A 510 5.22 -43.45 -7.72
C ILE A 510 6.71 -43.30 -7.48
N ILE A 511 7.08 -42.65 -6.39
CA ILE A 511 8.48 -42.34 -6.07
C ILE A 511 8.82 -42.96 -4.73
N ASP A 512 9.93 -43.68 -4.68
CA ASP A 512 10.52 -44.16 -3.44
C ASP A 512 11.24 -42.98 -2.75
N LYS A 513 10.89 -42.71 -1.49
CA LYS A 513 11.48 -41.63 -0.71
C LYS A 513 12.95 -41.90 -0.34
N LYS A 514 13.40 -43.15 -0.39
CA LYS A 514 14.75 -43.60 0.01
C LYS A 514 15.70 -43.78 -1.17
N ALA A 515 15.18 -44.05 -2.36
CA ALA A 515 16.01 -44.22 -3.56
C ALA A 515 16.31 -42.87 -4.21
N GLN A 516 17.57 -42.63 -4.57
CA GLN A 516 17.95 -41.47 -5.38
C GLN A 516 17.92 -41.84 -6.87
N GLY A 517 17.21 -41.03 -7.68
CA GLY A 517 17.47 -40.92 -9.11
C GLY A 517 16.50 -41.61 -10.09
N THR A 518 15.42 -42.26 -9.64
CA THR A 518 14.36 -42.78 -10.55
C THR A 518 12.99 -42.89 -9.87
N PHE A 519 11.90 -42.86 -10.65
CA PHE A 519 10.56 -43.22 -10.18
C PHE A 519 10.45 -44.75 -10.03
N TYR A 520 9.74 -45.21 -8.99
CA TYR A 520 9.48 -46.63 -8.73
C TYR A 520 8.54 -47.24 -9.78
N ALA A 521 7.48 -46.50 -10.13
CA ALA A 521 6.55 -46.87 -11.19
C ALA A 521 5.90 -45.63 -11.82
N GLU A 522 5.50 -45.73 -13.08
CA GLU A 522 4.78 -44.72 -13.84
C GLU A 522 3.60 -45.38 -14.54
N ALA A 523 2.45 -44.73 -14.49
CA ALA A 523 1.24 -45.14 -15.17
C ALA A 523 0.73 -44.01 -16.06
N LYS A 524 0.51 -44.30 -17.35
CA LYS A 524 0.04 -43.33 -18.35
C LYS A 524 -1.21 -43.83 -19.07
N LYS A 525 -2.25 -43.02 -19.08
CA LYS A 525 -3.51 -43.26 -19.77
C LYS A 525 -3.41 -42.76 -21.21
N SER A 526 -3.68 -43.65 -22.16
CA SER A 526 -3.76 -43.37 -23.59
C SER A 526 -5.16 -43.65 -24.14
N ARG A 527 -5.43 -43.31 -25.40
CA ARG A 527 -6.68 -43.67 -26.08
C ARG A 527 -6.91 -45.19 -26.15
N ARG A 528 -5.86 -46.01 -26.02
CA ARG A 528 -5.91 -47.48 -26.18
C ARG A 528 -5.86 -48.25 -24.85
N GLY A 529 -5.86 -47.56 -23.71
CA GLY A 529 -5.73 -48.16 -22.38
C GLY A 529 -4.59 -47.54 -21.56
N TYR A 530 -4.12 -48.27 -20.55
CA TYR A 530 -3.07 -47.82 -19.63
C TYR A 530 -1.74 -48.49 -19.95
N THR A 531 -0.66 -47.71 -19.97
CA THR A 531 0.73 -48.20 -19.99
C THR A 531 1.31 -48.04 -18.61
N VAL A 532 1.93 -49.10 -18.08
CA VAL A 532 2.55 -49.10 -16.75
C VAL A 532 4.00 -49.57 -16.88
N VAL A 533 4.94 -48.79 -16.35
CA VAL A 533 6.38 -49.05 -16.37
C VAL A 533 6.91 -48.91 -14.95
N GLY A 534 7.67 -49.86 -14.42
CA GLY A 534 8.16 -49.80 -13.05
C GLY A 534 8.90 -51.06 -12.61
N ASP A 535 9.54 -51.01 -11.44
CA ASP A 535 10.27 -52.14 -10.87
C ASP A 535 9.31 -52.99 -10.00
N PHE A 536 8.55 -53.87 -10.66
CA PHE A 536 7.52 -54.71 -10.03
C PHE A 536 8.04 -56.04 -9.45
N LYS A 537 9.33 -56.10 -9.10
CA LYS A 537 9.96 -57.33 -8.59
C LYS A 537 9.50 -57.73 -7.19
#